data_AF-A0A518K4Z3-F1
#
_entry.id   AF-A0A518K4Z3-F1
#
_cell.length_a   1.000
_cell.length_b   1.000
_cell.length_c   1.000
_cell.angle_alpha   90.00
_cell.angle_beta   90.00
_cell.angle_gamma   90.00
#
_symmetry.space_group_name_H-M   'P 1'
#
loop_
_entity.id
_entity.type
_entity.pdbx_description
1 polymer ?
#
loop_
_entity_poly.entity_id
_entity_poly.type
_entity_poly.pdbx_seq_one_letter_code
_entity_poly.pdbx_strand_id
1 'polypeptide(L)'
;MFARYVSLCVLLLVATQSRAEETAPVESPAESSTVEAAGLTWHTDYYTAYREADEHDQMLVVYLTSPSTTATQESVETYLQSNAPAREKLGEMTLLRADVDTTIDVDGKPRRLADFAALSELRGGAGFAIVDLANEDAPYYGHAVTALPFAGGKYYHWSPRGLATALDLPAGTLTQRSLVWAVRMHPEAPQSTGGRFHNALASGANEQAAYQARVRQQGHQNFGRRFQRLSGAAGSSVTEVCAESWPGQTLMDSVVDCVDAWRHSSGHWRGVSRPHRAYAYDIQRGGNGIWYATGLFAD
;
A
#
# COMPACT_ATOMS: atom_id res chain seq x y z
N MET A 1 -32.34 13.35 -16.13
CA MET A 1 -33.79 13.62 -16.14
C MET A 1 -34.53 12.28 -16.16
N PHE A 2 -34.75 11.65 -15.01
CA PHE A 2 -35.76 10.61 -14.83
C PHE A 2 -36.27 10.67 -13.38
N ALA A 3 -37.60 10.77 -13.28
CA ALA A 3 -38.38 11.13 -12.11
C ALA A 3 -38.54 9.95 -11.13
N ARG A 4 -38.35 10.20 -9.83
CA ARG A 4 -39.38 10.16 -8.75
C ARG A 4 -40.34 8.97 -8.78
N TYR A 5 -40.25 8.10 -7.78
CA TYR A 5 -41.42 7.51 -7.11
C TYR A 5 -41.17 7.46 -5.60
N VAL A 6 -41.90 8.31 -4.89
CA VAL A 6 -42.14 8.25 -3.45
C VAL A 6 -43.38 7.38 -3.27
N SER A 7 -43.32 6.35 -2.44
CA SER A 7 -44.52 5.68 -1.93
C SER A 7 -44.42 5.55 -0.43
N LEU A 8 -45.26 6.34 0.22
CA LEU A 8 -45.43 6.49 1.66
C LEU A 8 -46.45 5.43 2.11
N CYS A 9 -46.05 4.46 2.92
CA CYS A 9 -47.00 3.57 3.62
C CYS A 9 -46.83 3.78 5.12
N VAL A 10 -47.70 4.63 5.67
CA VAL A 10 -47.91 4.79 7.12
C VAL A 10 -48.80 3.64 7.57
N LEU A 11 -48.28 2.79 8.45
CA LEU A 11 -49.06 1.80 9.18
C LEU A 11 -48.87 2.05 10.68
N LEU A 12 -49.89 2.65 11.29
CA LEU A 12 -50.02 2.76 12.75
C LEU A 12 -50.27 1.37 13.34
N LEU A 13 -49.36 0.91 14.19
CA LEU A 13 -49.60 -0.20 15.12
C LEU A 13 -49.34 0.33 16.54
N VAL A 14 -50.45 0.51 17.26
CA VAL A 14 -50.46 0.81 18.69
C VAL A 14 -50.18 -0.49 19.43
N ALA A 15 -49.00 -0.60 20.04
CA ALA A 15 -48.67 -1.68 20.97
C ALA A 15 -48.50 -1.10 22.38
N THR A 16 -49.31 -1.62 23.30
CA THR A 16 -49.37 -1.32 24.73
C THR A 16 -48.06 -1.64 25.43
N GLN A 17 -47.51 -0.67 26.17
CA GLN A 17 -46.30 -0.78 26.97
C GLN A 17 -46.50 -1.72 28.18
N SER A 18 -45.66 -2.76 28.26
CA SER A 18 -45.40 -3.49 29.50
C SER A 18 -44.07 -2.99 30.07
N ARG A 19 -44.12 -2.42 31.28
CA ARG A 19 -43.00 -1.82 32.00
C ARG A 19 -42.17 -2.94 32.63
N ALA A 20 -41.08 -3.35 31.96
CA ALA A 20 -40.02 -4.14 32.58
C ALA A 20 -39.02 -3.19 33.24
N GLU A 21 -38.59 -3.51 34.46
CA GLU A 21 -37.56 -2.80 35.20
C GLU A 21 -36.26 -2.77 34.40
N GLU A 22 -35.90 -1.58 33.94
CA GLU A 22 -34.63 -1.30 33.27
C GLU A 22 -33.53 -1.24 34.34
N THR A 23 -32.87 -2.37 34.55
CA THR A 23 -31.58 -2.41 35.25
C THR A 23 -30.60 -1.57 34.44
N ALA A 24 -30.15 -0.46 35.03
CA ALA A 24 -29.14 0.41 34.44
C ALA A 24 -27.94 -0.42 33.95
N PRO A 25 -27.47 -0.21 32.71
CA PRO A 25 -26.30 -0.91 32.22
C PRO A 25 -25.11 -0.52 33.10
N VAL A 26 -24.45 -1.53 33.64
CA VAL A 26 -23.13 -1.39 34.23
C VAL A 26 -22.23 -0.89 33.11
N GLU A 27 -21.86 0.40 33.15
CA GLU A 27 -20.82 0.96 32.29
C GLU A 27 -19.53 0.18 32.56
N SER A 28 -19.26 -0.82 31.72
CA SER A 28 -17.91 -1.36 31.59
C SER A 28 -16.98 -0.19 31.30
N PRO A 29 -15.85 -0.07 32.00
CA PRO A 29 -14.90 1.00 31.74
C PRO A 29 -14.53 0.94 30.26
N ALA A 30 -14.82 2.01 29.54
CA ALA A 30 -14.44 2.14 28.13
C ALA A 30 -12.93 1.93 28.04
N GLU A 31 -12.52 0.77 27.55
CA GLU A 31 -11.11 0.49 27.30
C GLU A 31 -10.58 1.60 26.41
N SER A 32 -9.44 2.19 26.81
CA SER A 32 -8.78 3.24 26.06
C SER A 32 -8.60 2.80 24.60
N SER A 33 -9.26 3.48 23.67
CA SER A 33 -9.23 3.18 22.23
C SER A 33 -7.94 3.63 21.55
N THR A 34 -6.94 4.07 22.33
CA THR A 34 -5.64 4.54 21.88
C THR A 34 -4.51 4.12 22.83
N VAL A 35 -3.29 4.02 22.30
CA VAL A 35 -2.03 3.80 23.02
C VAL A 35 -0.95 4.77 22.52
N GLU A 36 -0.11 5.26 23.43
CA GLU A 36 1.04 6.11 23.09
C GLU A 36 2.28 5.25 22.83
N ALA A 37 2.90 5.41 21.66
CA ALA A 37 4.15 4.71 21.32
C ALA A 37 5.04 5.59 20.44
N ALA A 38 6.33 5.70 20.80
CA ALA A 38 7.32 6.54 20.12
C ALA A 38 6.93 8.04 19.97
N GLY A 39 6.05 8.55 20.86
CA GLY A 39 5.52 9.92 20.79
C GLY A 39 4.45 10.12 19.72
N LEU A 40 3.74 9.04 19.36
CA LEU A 40 2.60 9.02 18.46
C LEU A 40 1.42 8.34 19.15
N THR A 41 0.22 8.85 18.88
CA THR A 41 -1.04 8.25 19.32
C THR A 41 -1.47 7.20 18.31
N TRP A 42 -1.61 5.95 18.75
CA TRP A 42 -2.08 4.85 17.92
C TRP A 42 -3.46 4.41 18.40
N HIS A 43 -4.44 4.41 17.51
CA HIS A 43 -5.72 3.74 17.75
C HIS A 43 -5.51 2.24 17.97
N THR A 44 -6.37 1.63 18.79
CA THR A 44 -6.46 0.18 18.99
C THR A 44 -7.75 -0.42 18.44
N ASP A 45 -8.72 0.43 18.08
CA ASP A 45 -9.97 0.05 17.42
C ASP A 45 -9.92 0.40 15.92
N TYR A 46 -10.13 -0.61 15.06
CA TYR A 46 -10.05 -0.45 13.61
C TYR A 46 -11.12 0.49 13.06
N TYR A 47 -12.36 0.39 13.56
CA TYR A 47 -13.47 1.20 13.04
C TYR A 47 -13.29 2.68 13.35
N THR A 48 -12.82 3.01 14.55
CA THR A 48 -12.49 4.37 14.95
C THR A 48 -11.36 4.92 14.09
N ALA A 49 -10.26 4.18 13.92
CA ALA A 49 -9.13 4.62 13.10
C ALA A 49 -9.52 4.80 11.62
N TYR A 50 -10.30 3.88 11.06
CA TYR A 50 -10.73 3.96 9.66
C TYR A 50 -11.65 5.16 9.43
N ARG A 51 -12.63 5.37 10.31
CA ARG A 51 -13.55 6.51 10.20
C ARG A 51 -12.81 7.83 10.34
N GLU A 52 -11.88 7.94 11.29
CA GLU A 52 -11.09 9.16 11.45
C GLU A 52 -10.24 9.45 10.22
N ALA A 53 -9.62 8.43 9.62
CA ALA A 53 -8.84 8.59 8.40
C ALA A 53 -9.70 9.04 7.21
N ASP A 54 -10.90 8.46 7.05
CA ASP A 54 -11.86 8.80 5.99
C ASP A 54 -12.45 10.21 6.19
N GLU A 55 -12.81 10.59 7.42
CA GLU A 55 -13.37 11.91 7.75
C GLU A 55 -12.35 13.06 7.57
N HIS A 56 -11.05 12.77 7.63
CA HIS A 56 -9.98 13.76 7.53
C HIS A 56 -9.18 13.70 6.22
N ASP A 57 -9.58 12.88 5.25
CA ASP A 57 -8.84 12.66 3.99
C ASP A 57 -7.37 12.27 4.24
N GLN A 58 -7.11 11.37 5.19
CA GLN A 58 -5.76 10.96 5.60
C GLN A 58 -5.46 9.51 5.20
N MET A 59 -4.19 9.18 4.97
CA MET A 59 -3.80 7.78 4.88
C MET A 59 -3.97 7.09 6.24
N LEU A 60 -4.41 5.83 6.23
CA LEU A 60 -4.47 4.98 7.41
C LEU A 60 -3.25 4.04 7.42
N VAL A 61 -2.40 4.16 8.44
CA VAL A 61 -1.31 3.21 8.69
C VAL A 61 -1.81 2.11 9.63
N VAL A 62 -1.84 0.88 9.13
CA VAL A 62 -2.17 -0.32 9.91
C VAL A 62 -0.89 -1.02 10.32
N TYR A 63 -0.58 -1.00 11.61
CA TYR A 63 0.51 -1.72 12.22
C TYR A 63 -0.01 -2.98 12.94
N LEU A 64 0.14 -4.14 12.29
CA LEU A 64 -0.16 -5.43 12.90
C LEU A 64 1.04 -5.96 13.69
N THR A 65 0.78 -6.35 14.93
CA THR A 65 1.76 -6.88 15.87
C THR A 65 1.39 -8.29 16.31
N SER A 66 2.35 -9.00 16.90
CA SER A 66 2.12 -10.30 17.53
C SER A 66 3.08 -10.50 18.70
N PRO A 67 2.80 -11.40 19.65
CA PRO A 67 3.75 -11.73 20.73
C PRO A 67 5.13 -12.19 20.22
N SER A 68 5.19 -12.79 19.02
CA SER A 68 6.44 -13.22 18.40
C SER A 68 7.26 -12.09 17.76
N THR A 69 6.75 -10.86 17.72
CA THR A 69 7.40 -9.72 17.06
C THR A 69 7.80 -8.59 18.00
N THR A 70 7.80 -8.83 19.32
CA THR A 70 8.15 -7.83 20.35
C THR A 70 9.49 -7.14 20.08
N ALA A 71 10.55 -7.89 19.76
CA ALA A 71 11.85 -7.31 19.44
C ALA A 71 11.82 -6.41 18.18
N THR A 72 11.01 -6.77 17.18
CA THR A 72 10.79 -5.93 16.00
C THR A 72 10.01 -4.67 16.34
N GLN A 73 9.02 -4.76 17.23
CA GLN A 73 8.26 -3.61 17.75
C GLN A 73 9.18 -2.63 18.47
N GLU A 74 10.01 -3.12 19.39
CA GLU A 74 11.01 -2.29 20.09
C GLU A 74 11.99 -1.62 19.10
N SER A 75 12.42 -2.34 18.06
CA SER A 75 13.28 -1.78 17.01
C SER A 75 12.60 -0.67 16.22
N VAL A 76 11.31 -0.82 15.89
CA VAL A 76 10.50 0.23 15.25
C VAL A 76 10.40 1.45 16.15
N GLU A 77 10.01 1.26 17.41
CA GLU A 77 9.82 2.37 18.35
C GLU A 77 11.13 3.13 18.59
N THR A 78 12.25 2.42 18.78
CA THR A 78 13.59 3.01 18.90
C THR A 78 13.98 3.79 17.64
N TYR A 79 13.66 3.25 16.46
CA TYR A 79 13.92 3.95 15.19
C TYR A 79 13.09 5.22 15.07
N LEU A 80 11.79 5.17 15.37
CA LEU A 80 10.91 6.35 15.29
C LEU A 80 11.28 7.43 16.32
N GLN A 81 11.76 7.05 17.51
CA GLN A 81 12.28 7.99 18.49
C GLN A 81 13.51 8.76 18.00
N SER A 82 14.37 8.11 17.20
CA SER A 82 15.61 8.68 16.67
C SER A 82 15.48 9.27 15.25
N ASN A 83 14.34 9.05 14.58
CA ASN A 83 14.08 9.53 13.22
C ASN A 83 12.89 10.49 13.20
N ALA A 84 13.16 11.76 13.51
CA ALA A 84 12.14 12.81 13.51
C ALA A 84 11.38 12.93 12.18
N PRO A 85 12.01 12.91 10.99
CA PRO A 85 11.28 12.99 9.71
C PRO A 85 10.25 11.86 9.52
N ALA A 86 10.59 10.61 9.87
CA ALA A 86 9.65 9.50 9.78
C ALA A 86 8.50 9.65 10.78
N ARG A 87 8.79 10.11 12.01
CA ARG A 87 7.76 10.37 13.02
C ARG A 87 6.82 11.50 12.62
N GLU A 88 7.35 12.60 12.08
CA GLU A 88 6.56 13.72 11.56
C GLU A 88 5.61 13.24 10.45
N LYS A 89 6.12 12.43 9.50
CA LYS A 89 5.29 11.87 8.43
C LYS A 89 4.20 10.93 8.94
N LEU A 90 4.47 10.12 9.96
CA LEU A 90 3.44 9.31 10.61
C LEU A 90 2.41 10.17 11.35
N GLY A 91 2.82 11.29 11.95
CA GLY A 91 1.90 12.23 12.60
C GLY A 91 0.95 12.96 11.65
N GLU A 92 1.23 12.95 10.34
CA GLU A 92 0.32 13.44 9.29
C GLU A 92 -0.75 12.41 8.88
N MET A 93 -0.71 11.19 9.46
CA MET A 93 -1.57 10.06 9.10
C MET A 93 -2.37 9.57 10.32
N THR A 94 -3.47 8.86 10.08
CA THR A 94 -4.17 8.14 11.15
C THR A 94 -3.48 6.80 11.39
N LEU A 95 -3.22 6.47 12.66
CA LEU A 95 -2.38 5.34 13.04
C LEU A 95 -3.19 4.29 13.79
N LEU A 96 -3.18 3.05 13.32
CA LEU A 96 -3.78 1.90 13.99
C LEU A 96 -2.68 0.91 14.41
N ARG A 97 -2.67 0.51 15.67
CA ARG A 97 -1.88 -0.63 16.17
C ARG A 97 -2.83 -1.71 16.67
N ALA A 98 -2.75 -2.89 16.06
CA ALA A 98 -3.60 -4.02 16.40
C ALA A 98 -2.78 -5.31 16.49
N ASP A 99 -3.32 -6.34 17.16
CA ASP A 99 -2.74 -7.67 17.13
C ASP A 99 -3.16 -8.39 15.84
N VAL A 100 -2.35 -9.31 15.32
CA VAL A 100 -2.68 -10.13 14.15
C VAL A 100 -3.97 -10.94 14.34
N ASP A 101 -4.35 -11.23 15.58
CA ASP A 101 -5.57 -11.93 15.95
C ASP A 101 -6.74 -10.99 16.30
N THR A 102 -6.56 -9.67 16.19
CA THR A 102 -7.67 -8.70 16.31
C THR A 102 -8.78 -9.07 15.33
N THR A 103 -9.99 -9.24 15.87
CA THR A 103 -11.19 -9.51 15.09
C THR A 103 -12.07 -8.28 15.03
N ILE A 104 -12.70 -8.08 13.87
CA ILE A 104 -13.72 -7.05 13.66
C ILE A 104 -15.00 -7.73 13.21
N ASP A 105 -16.14 -7.13 13.56
CA ASP A 105 -17.45 -7.63 13.17
C ASP A 105 -17.81 -7.16 11.75
N VAL A 106 -18.01 -8.10 10.82
CA VAL A 106 -18.54 -7.79 9.49
C VAL A 106 -19.82 -8.56 9.28
N ASP A 107 -20.92 -7.83 9.11
CA ASP A 107 -22.27 -8.38 8.97
C ASP A 107 -22.65 -9.34 10.12
N GLY A 108 -22.29 -8.99 11.36
CA GLY A 108 -22.57 -9.80 12.55
C GLY A 108 -21.66 -11.01 12.71
N LYS A 109 -20.56 -11.09 11.95
CA LYS A 109 -19.61 -12.21 11.99
C LYS A 109 -18.21 -11.71 12.34
N PRO A 110 -17.57 -12.26 13.38
CA PRO A 110 -16.19 -11.94 13.69
C PRO A 110 -15.26 -12.45 12.57
N ARG A 111 -14.40 -11.56 12.07
CA ARG A 111 -13.36 -11.88 11.10
C ARG A 111 -12.06 -11.25 11.53
N ARG A 112 -10.94 -11.97 11.44
CA ARG A 112 -9.61 -11.42 11.74
C ARG A 112 -9.28 -10.31 10.77
N LEU A 113 -8.83 -9.17 11.28
CA LEU A 113 -8.45 -8.01 10.49
C LEU A 113 -7.35 -8.38 9.46
N ALA A 114 -6.40 -9.21 9.87
CA ALA A 114 -5.31 -9.70 9.01
C ALA A 114 -5.77 -10.51 7.78
N ASP A 115 -7.02 -11.01 7.77
CA ASP A 115 -7.58 -11.84 6.69
C ASP A 115 -8.32 -11.01 5.62
N PHE A 116 -8.36 -9.69 5.74
CA PHE A 116 -8.99 -8.81 4.74
C PHE A 116 -8.10 -8.62 3.52
N ALA A 117 -8.74 -8.42 2.35
CA ALA A 117 -8.05 -8.29 1.07
C ALA A 117 -7.03 -7.13 1.05
N ALA A 118 -7.32 -6.03 1.76
CA ALA A 118 -6.39 -4.91 1.89
C ALA A 118 -5.07 -5.31 2.58
N LEU A 119 -5.07 -6.35 3.43
CA LEU A 119 -3.90 -6.79 4.19
C LEU A 119 -3.32 -8.11 3.66
N SER A 120 -3.76 -8.58 2.48
CA SER A 120 -3.37 -9.90 1.96
C SER A 120 -1.86 -10.06 1.74
N GLU A 121 -1.16 -8.98 1.40
CA GLU A 121 0.30 -8.99 1.23
C GLU A 121 1.06 -9.13 2.56
N LEU A 122 0.42 -8.93 3.72
CA LEU A 122 0.96 -9.31 5.02
C LEU A 122 0.83 -10.82 5.30
N ARG A 123 0.04 -11.53 4.47
CA ARG A 123 -0.15 -12.99 4.52
C ARG A 123 -0.61 -13.51 5.87
N GLY A 124 -1.47 -12.74 6.54
CA GLY A 124 -1.99 -13.05 7.88
C GLY A 124 -1.00 -12.85 9.02
N GLY A 125 0.19 -12.28 8.74
CA GLY A 125 1.24 -12.01 9.71
C GLY A 125 1.35 -10.53 10.11
N ALA A 126 2.29 -10.26 11.01
CA ALA A 126 2.61 -8.92 11.49
C ALA A 126 3.38 -8.09 10.43
N GLY A 127 3.23 -6.78 10.49
CA GLY A 127 3.85 -5.84 9.57
C GLY A 127 3.09 -4.53 9.45
N PHE A 128 3.46 -3.73 8.46
CA PHE A 128 2.77 -2.47 8.14
C PHE A 128 1.99 -2.58 6.84
N ALA A 129 0.78 -2.05 6.82
CA ALA A 129 0.08 -1.68 5.60
C ALA A 129 -0.29 -0.20 5.65
N ILE A 130 -0.39 0.44 4.48
CA ILE A 130 -0.91 1.81 4.37
C ILE A 130 -2.10 1.74 3.42
N VAL A 131 -3.26 2.21 3.88
CA VAL A 131 -4.48 2.34 3.07
C VAL A 131 -4.64 3.81 2.68
N ASP A 132 -4.90 4.05 1.41
CA ASP A 132 -5.14 5.39 0.91
C ASP A 132 -6.59 5.79 1.14
N LEU A 133 -6.83 6.75 2.04
CA LEU A 133 -8.12 7.42 2.20
C LEU A 133 -7.94 8.94 1.99
N ALA A 134 -6.87 9.34 1.29
CA ALA A 134 -6.53 10.75 1.07
C ALA A 134 -6.80 11.22 -0.37
N ASN A 135 -6.97 10.27 -1.30
CA ASN A 135 -7.12 10.57 -2.73
C ASN A 135 -8.45 10.04 -3.27
N GLU A 136 -9.58 10.63 -2.88
CA GLU A 136 -10.96 10.15 -3.19
C GLU A 136 -11.20 9.85 -4.69
N ASP A 137 -10.65 10.68 -5.57
CA ASP A 137 -10.80 10.52 -7.03
C ASP A 137 -9.87 9.47 -7.66
N ALA A 138 -8.95 8.89 -6.88
CA ALA A 138 -7.96 7.96 -7.40
C ALA A 138 -8.47 6.50 -7.42
N PRO A 139 -8.06 5.68 -8.40
CA PRO A 139 -8.46 4.28 -8.48
C PRO A 139 -7.91 3.40 -7.35
N TYR A 140 -7.07 3.95 -6.48
CA TYR A 140 -6.49 3.28 -5.31
C TYR A 140 -7.05 3.82 -3.98
N TYR A 141 -8.04 4.71 -4.00
CA TYR A 141 -8.78 5.11 -2.81
C TYR A 141 -9.44 3.90 -2.15
N GLY A 142 -9.39 3.82 -0.82
CA GLY A 142 -9.89 2.69 -0.02
C GLY A 142 -9.06 1.41 -0.17
N HIS A 143 -7.95 1.42 -0.90
CA HIS A 143 -7.09 0.26 -1.11
C HIS A 143 -5.76 0.39 -0.37
N ALA A 144 -5.17 -0.75 0.00
CA ALA A 144 -3.79 -0.75 0.45
C ALA A 144 -2.87 -0.33 -0.68
N VAL A 145 -1.99 0.62 -0.40
CA VAL A 145 -1.01 1.21 -1.32
C VAL A 145 0.44 0.92 -0.89
N THR A 146 0.63 0.35 0.31
CA THR A 146 1.90 -0.16 0.80
C THR A 146 1.63 -1.41 1.63
N ALA A 147 2.50 -2.42 1.52
CA ALA A 147 2.56 -3.54 2.44
C ALA A 147 4.02 -3.91 2.73
N LEU A 148 4.38 -4.01 4.01
CA LEU A 148 5.71 -4.33 4.52
C LEU A 148 5.58 -5.41 5.60
N PRO A 149 5.53 -6.70 5.21
CA PRO A 149 5.48 -7.80 6.17
C PRO A 149 6.77 -7.82 7.01
N PHE A 150 6.68 -8.19 8.29
CA PHE A 150 7.88 -8.46 9.09
C PHE A 150 8.54 -9.77 8.70
N ALA A 151 7.76 -10.72 8.19
CA ALA A 151 8.28 -11.92 7.59
C ALA A 151 9.12 -11.56 6.36
N GLY A 152 10.41 -11.85 6.42
CA GLY A 152 11.29 -11.76 5.26
C GLY A 152 10.94 -12.81 4.21
N GLY A 153 11.47 -12.61 3.01
CA GLY A 153 11.45 -13.57 1.92
C GLY A 153 12.87 -13.97 1.52
N LYS A 154 13.01 -14.43 0.28
CA LYS A 154 14.34 -14.78 -0.26
C LYS A 154 15.20 -13.53 -0.50
N TYR A 155 14.56 -12.43 -0.91
CA TYR A 155 15.23 -11.19 -1.29
C TYR A 155 14.77 -10.02 -0.43
N TYR A 156 13.49 -10.00 -0.06
CA TYR A 156 12.95 -8.99 0.83
C TYR A 156 13.36 -9.26 2.27
N HIS A 157 13.89 -8.23 2.94
CA HIS A 157 14.16 -8.26 4.36
C HIS A 157 13.57 -7.01 5.01
N TRP A 158 12.80 -7.21 6.08
CA TRP A 158 12.27 -6.13 6.88
C TRP A 158 13.38 -5.23 7.44
N SER A 159 13.17 -3.92 7.42
CA SER A 159 13.98 -2.95 8.15
C SER A 159 13.17 -1.69 8.47
N PRO A 160 13.43 -1.00 9.59
CA PRO A 160 12.79 0.28 9.89
C PRO A 160 13.04 1.38 8.83
N ARG A 161 14.20 1.35 8.17
CA ARG A 161 14.48 2.20 7.00
C ARG A 161 13.47 1.97 5.86
N GLY A 162 13.03 0.72 5.68
CA GLY A 162 12.00 0.37 4.72
C GLY A 162 10.67 1.08 4.99
N LEU A 163 10.29 1.24 6.25
CA LEU A 163 9.11 2.01 6.65
C LEU A 163 9.27 3.50 6.30
N ALA A 164 10.38 4.13 6.72
CA ALA A 164 10.62 5.54 6.40
C ALA A 164 10.62 5.80 4.89
N THR A 165 11.20 4.89 4.11
CA THR A 165 11.20 4.97 2.64
C THR A 165 9.79 4.87 2.07
N ALA A 166 8.94 4.03 2.66
CA ALA A 166 7.57 3.84 2.20
C ALA A 166 6.64 5.03 2.47
N LEU A 167 6.89 5.78 3.56
CA LEU A 167 6.11 6.98 3.90
C LEU A 167 6.31 8.12 2.89
N ASP A 168 7.47 8.17 2.23
CA ASP A 168 7.85 9.23 1.26
C ASP A 168 7.59 8.83 -0.20
N LEU A 169 6.92 7.70 -0.45
CA LEU A 169 6.61 7.28 -1.82
C LEU A 169 5.53 8.18 -2.44
N PRO A 170 5.58 8.42 -3.76
CA PRO A 170 4.51 9.13 -4.46
C PRO A 170 3.18 8.37 -4.38
N ALA A 171 2.07 9.09 -4.47
CA ALA A 171 0.74 8.50 -4.57
C ALA A 171 0.67 7.56 -5.79
N GLY A 172 0.01 6.41 -5.63
CA GLY A 172 -0.01 5.35 -6.62
C GLY A 172 -0.53 4.04 -6.05
N THR A 173 -0.72 3.05 -6.93
CA THR A 173 -1.16 1.72 -6.51
C THR A 173 -0.11 1.00 -5.66
N LEU A 174 -0.52 -0.05 -4.96
CA LEU A 174 0.38 -0.96 -4.24
C LEU A 174 1.56 -1.42 -5.11
N THR A 175 1.30 -1.84 -6.33
CA THR A 175 2.32 -2.38 -7.23
C THR A 175 3.31 -1.31 -7.70
N GLN A 176 2.83 -0.10 -7.98
CA GLN A 176 3.67 1.04 -8.36
C GLN A 176 4.58 1.42 -7.19
N ARG A 177 4.00 1.62 -6.01
CA ARG A 177 4.72 2.03 -4.80
C ARG A 177 5.72 0.97 -4.35
N SER A 178 5.36 -0.32 -4.36
CA SER A 178 6.29 -1.41 -4.02
C SER A 178 7.52 -1.45 -4.93
N LEU A 179 7.37 -1.20 -6.23
CA LEU A 179 8.51 -1.20 -7.15
C LEU A 179 9.38 0.06 -7.00
N VAL A 180 8.77 1.24 -6.77
CA VAL A 180 9.53 2.46 -6.41
C VAL A 180 10.28 2.27 -5.09
N TRP A 181 9.64 1.63 -4.11
CA TRP A 181 10.25 1.28 -2.82
C TRP A 181 11.51 0.43 -3.01
N ALA A 182 11.43 -0.62 -3.84
CA ALA A 182 12.57 -1.50 -4.10
C ALA A 182 13.75 -0.76 -4.75
N VAL A 183 13.47 0.15 -5.69
CA VAL A 183 14.51 1.01 -6.30
C VAL A 183 15.17 1.91 -5.25
N ARG A 184 14.38 2.57 -4.39
CA ARG A 184 14.90 3.46 -3.33
C ARG A 184 15.63 2.72 -2.20
N MET A 185 15.29 1.46 -1.98
CA MET A 185 15.94 0.59 -1.00
C MET A 185 17.21 -0.09 -1.52
N HIS A 186 17.48 -0.04 -2.82
CA HIS A 186 18.64 -0.69 -3.40
C HIS A 186 19.96 -0.12 -2.82
N PRO A 187 20.94 -0.96 -2.42
CA PRO A 187 22.16 -0.51 -1.74
C PRO A 187 23.00 0.53 -2.51
N GLU A 188 22.97 0.48 -3.84
CA GLU A 188 23.70 1.43 -4.70
C GLU A 188 22.99 2.77 -4.90
N ALA A 189 21.84 3.02 -4.26
CA ALA A 189 21.09 4.27 -4.32
C ALA A 189 20.87 4.83 -5.75
N PRO A 190 20.24 4.05 -6.66
CA PRO A 190 19.94 4.49 -8.02
C PRO A 190 19.08 5.76 -8.04
N GLN A 191 19.32 6.64 -9.02
CA GLN A 191 18.75 8.00 -9.04
C GLN A 191 17.48 8.16 -9.89
N SER A 192 16.98 7.09 -10.52
CA SER A 192 15.83 7.14 -11.41
C SER A 192 14.52 7.59 -10.77
N THR A 193 14.42 7.52 -9.44
CA THR A 193 13.23 7.97 -8.67
C THR A 193 13.38 9.39 -8.11
N GLY A 194 14.45 10.11 -8.46
CA GLY A 194 14.69 11.48 -7.99
C GLY A 194 13.92 12.56 -8.76
N GLY A 195 13.33 12.21 -9.91
CA GLY A 195 12.50 13.11 -10.71
C GLY A 195 11.04 13.18 -10.26
N ARG A 196 10.16 13.65 -11.15
CA ARG A 196 8.71 13.66 -10.92
C ARG A 196 8.09 12.30 -11.27
N PHE A 197 7.33 11.71 -10.35
CA PHE A 197 6.45 10.58 -10.69
C PHE A 197 5.37 11.05 -11.67
N HIS A 198 5.27 10.43 -12.85
CA HIS A 198 4.47 10.96 -13.96
C HIS A 198 3.28 10.07 -14.32
N ASN A 199 2.05 10.57 -14.14
CA ASN A 199 0.81 9.79 -14.32
C ASN A 199 0.70 9.09 -15.69
N ALA A 200 1.03 9.76 -16.79
CA ALA A 200 1.01 9.13 -18.11
C ALA A 200 2.06 8.00 -18.26
N LEU A 201 3.22 8.13 -17.61
CA LEU A 201 4.22 7.06 -17.58
C LEU A 201 3.75 5.93 -16.65
N ALA A 202 3.12 6.24 -15.51
CA ALA A 202 2.57 5.24 -14.60
C ALA A 202 1.49 4.38 -15.28
N SER A 203 0.58 5.03 -16.02
CA SER A 203 -0.39 4.32 -16.86
C SER A 203 0.30 3.48 -17.94
N GLY A 204 1.34 4.00 -18.60
CA GLY A 204 2.13 3.24 -19.59
C GLY A 204 2.88 2.04 -19.01
N ALA A 205 3.40 2.16 -17.80
CA ALA A 205 4.08 1.09 -17.07
C ALA A 205 3.07 0.02 -16.64
N ASN A 206 1.90 0.44 -16.13
CA ASN A 206 0.79 -0.44 -15.80
C ASN A 206 0.34 -1.27 -17.01
N GLU A 207 0.06 -0.60 -18.13
CA GLU A 207 -0.38 -1.26 -19.38
C GLU A 207 0.63 -2.32 -19.84
N GLN A 208 1.93 -2.02 -19.75
CA GLN A 208 2.98 -2.94 -20.18
C GLN A 208 3.19 -4.09 -19.19
N ALA A 209 3.24 -3.82 -17.90
CA ALA A 209 3.32 -4.86 -16.88
C ALA A 209 2.12 -5.83 -16.99
N ALA A 210 0.91 -5.28 -17.15
CA ALA A 210 -0.31 -6.08 -17.37
C ALA A 210 -0.29 -6.86 -18.69
N TYR A 211 0.26 -6.27 -19.76
CA TYR A 211 0.46 -6.98 -21.03
C TYR A 211 1.40 -8.17 -20.84
N GLN A 212 2.59 -7.95 -20.27
CA GLN A 212 3.60 -8.99 -20.01
C GLN A 212 3.03 -10.12 -19.14
N ALA A 213 2.29 -9.78 -18.08
CA ALA A 213 1.61 -10.73 -17.21
C ALA A 213 0.54 -11.56 -17.93
N ARG A 214 -0.24 -10.95 -18.82
CA ARG A 214 -1.28 -11.63 -19.61
C ARG A 214 -0.68 -12.61 -20.61
N VAL A 215 0.36 -12.19 -21.34
CA VAL A 215 1.01 -13.05 -22.35
C VAL A 215 2.09 -13.96 -21.77
N ARG A 216 2.41 -13.78 -20.48
CA ARG A 216 3.42 -14.52 -19.71
C ARG A 216 4.81 -14.44 -20.33
N GLN A 217 5.19 -13.25 -20.80
CA GLN A 217 6.45 -13.02 -21.49
C GLN A 217 6.99 -11.62 -21.19
N GLN A 218 8.19 -11.55 -20.62
CA GLN A 218 8.94 -10.31 -20.45
C GLN A 218 9.43 -9.74 -21.80
N GLY A 219 9.43 -8.41 -21.95
CA GLY A 219 10.01 -7.74 -23.11
C GLY A 219 9.47 -6.35 -23.41
N HIS A 220 9.89 -5.80 -24.55
CA HIS A 220 9.54 -4.47 -25.06
C HIS A 220 8.44 -4.51 -26.14
N GLN A 221 7.52 -5.48 -26.04
CA GLN A 221 6.50 -5.69 -27.06
C GLN A 221 5.70 -4.40 -27.30
N ASN A 222 5.50 -4.07 -28.58
CA ASN A 222 4.79 -2.86 -29.02
C ASN A 222 5.40 -1.53 -28.53
N PHE A 223 6.65 -1.51 -28.03
CA PHE A 223 7.25 -0.28 -27.50
C PHE A 223 7.32 0.84 -28.54
N GLY A 224 7.62 0.55 -29.82
CA GLY A 224 7.63 1.58 -30.87
C GLY A 224 6.31 2.37 -31.01
N ARG A 225 5.17 1.70 -30.80
CA ARG A 225 3.84 2.35 -30.80
C ARG A 225 3.61 3.14 -29.51
N ARG A 226 4.00 2.59 -28.36
CA ARG A 226 3.84 3.26 -27.05
C ARG A 226 4.79 4.46 -26.91
N PHE A 227 5.97 4.39 -27.52
CA PHE A 227 7.02 5.40 -27.46
C PHE A 227 6.51 6.78 -27.88
N GLN A 228 5.89 6.90 -29.06
CA GLN A 228 5.40 8.20 -29.54
C GLN A 228 4.35 8.81 -28.60
N ARG A 229 3.40 8.01 -28.12
CA ARG A 229 2.35 8.45 -27.18
C ARG A 229 2.95 8.89 -25.85
N LEU A 230 3.82 8.08 -25.27
CA LEU A 230 4.44 8.34 -23.97
C LEU A 230 5.40 9.54 -24.05
N SER A 231 6.17 9.66 -25.13
CA SER A 231 7.06 10.78 -25.34
C SER A 231 6.33 12.10 -25.55
N GLY A 232 5.21 12.08 -26.28
CA GLY A 232 4.34 13.25 -26.39
C GLY A 232 3.79 13.69 -25.03
N ALA A 233 3.36 12.74 -24.19
CA ALA A 233 2.82 13.02 -22.86
C ALA A 233 3.88 13.50 -21.86
N ALA A 234 5.10 12.95 -21.92
CA ALA A 234 6.21 13.35 -21.04
C ALA A 234 6.96 14.60 -21.52
N GLY A 235 6.71 15.02 -22.77
CA GLY A 235 7.40 16.13 -23.43
C GLY A 235 8.85 15.83 -23.80
N SER A 236 9.26 14.57 -23.86
CA SER A 236 10.61 14.14 -24.26
C SER A 236 10.71 12.65 -24.57
N SER A 237 11.87 12.20 -25.05
CA SER A 237 12.10 10.79 -25.37
C SER A 237 11.95 9.90 -24.12
N VAL A 238 11.24 8.78 -24.27
CA VAL A 238 11.02 7.82 -23.18
C VAL A 238 11.90 6.59 -23.37
N THR A 239 12.45 6.06 -22.28
CA THR A 239 13.14 4.75 -22.25
C THR A 239 12.39 3.77 -21.35
N GLU A 240 12.61 2.48 -21.58
CA GLU A 240 11.90 1.39 -20.88
C GLU A 240 12.89 0.32 -20.39
N VAL A 241 12.62 -0.20 -19.20
CA VAL A 241 13.24 -1.41 -18.66
C VAL A 241 12.14 -2.39 -18.25
N CYS A 242 12.36 -3.68 -18.52
CA CYS A 242 11.42 -4.75 -18.18
C CYS A 242 12.14 -5.87 -17.45
N ALA A 243 11.49 -6.50 -16.47
CA ALA A 243 11.98 -7.68 -15.77
C ALA A 243 10.82 -8.61 -15.42
N GLU A 244 11.15 -9.85 -15.10
CA GLU A 244 10.20 -10.80 -14.50
C GLU A 244 10.84 -11.44 -13.27
N SER A 245 10.00 -11.82 -12.30
CA SER A 245 10.40 -12.53 -11.09
C SER A 245 10.46 -14.04 -11.30
N TRP A 246 10.90 -14.79 -10.28
CA TRP A 246 10.68 -16.24 -10.28
C TRP A 246 9.24 -16.62 -9.88
N PRO A 247 8.76 -17.82 -10.28
CA PRO A 247 7.45 -18.32 -9.86
C PRO A 247 7.29 -18.42 -8.35
N GLY A 248 6.11 -18.06 -7.85
CA GLY A 248 5.73 -18.28 -6.44
C GLY A 248 6.26 -17.24 -5.45
N GLN A 249 6.94 -16.20 -5.93
CA GLN A 249 7.40 -15.11 -5.08
C GLN A 249 6.23 -14.20 -4.62
N THR A 250 6.40 -13.61 -3.43
CA THR A 250 5.54 -12.53 -2.93
C THR A 250 5.75 -11.25 -3.73
N LEU A 251 4.85 -10.26 -3.62
CA LEU A 251 5.07 -8.96 -4.25
C LEU A 251 6.41 -8.35 -3.81
N MET A 252 6.68 -8.35 -2.50
CA MET A 252 7.87 -7.72 -1.94
C MET A 252 9.18 -8.41 -2.34
N ASP A 253 9.19 -9.75 -2.40
CA ASP A 253 10.35 -10.46 -2.98
C ASP A 253 10.54 -10.11 -4.45
N SER A 254 9.44 -10.07 -5.20
CA SER A 254 9.46 -9.88 -6.65
C SER A 254 9.97 -8.51 -7.07
N VAL A 255 9.61 -7.45 -6.35
CA VAL A 255 10.11 -6.10 -6.65
C VAL A 255 11.61 -5.99 -6.36
N VAL A 256 12.11 -6.63 -5.31
CA VAL A 256 13.56 -6.65 -5.01
C VAL A 256 14.31 -7.46 -6.08
N ASP A 257 13.82 -8.66 -6.41
CA ASP A 257 14.40 -9.54 -7.45
C ASP A 257 14.41 -8.86 -8.83
N CYS A 258 13.33 -8.17 -9.22
CA CYS A 258 13.29 -7.43 -10.49
C CYS A 258 14.31 -6.28 -10.55
N VAL A 259 14.49 -5.55 -9.46
CA VAL A 259 15.50 -4.46 -9.40
C VAL A 259 16.91 -5.04 -9.45
N ASP A 260 17.17 -6.16 -8.77
CA ASP A 260 18.46 -6.87 -8.84
C ASP A 260 18.73 -7.43 -10.26
N ALA A 261 17.71 -7.94 -10.95
CA ALA A 261 17.82 -8.37 -12.34
C ALA A 261 18.20 -7.20 -13.27
N TRP A 262 17.62 -6.00 -13.08
CA TRP A 262 18.05 -4.81 -13.81
C TRP A 262 19.49 -4.42 -13.50
N ARG A 263 19.90 -4.54 -12.23
CA ARG A 263 21.27 -4.25 -11.80
C ARG A 263 22.31 -5.14 -12.49
N HIS A 264 21.97 -6.37 -12.85
CA HIS A 264 22.87 -7.29 -13.55
C HIS A 264 22.93 -7.08 -15.07
N SER A 265 22.16 -6.13 -15.63
CA SER A 265 22.20 -5.74 -17.04
C SER A 265 22.70 -4.31 -17.19
N SER A 266 23.86 -4.10 -17.81
CA SER A 266 24.42 -2.75 -18.00
C SER A 266 23.48 -1.81 -18.76
N GLY A 267 22.70 -2.35 -19.71
CA GLY A 267 21.69 -1.60 -20.45
C GLY A 267 20.53 -1.14 -19.56
N HIS A 268 19.96 -2.05 -18.76
CA HIS A 268 18.87 -1.72 -17.84
C HIS A 268 19.36 -0.81 -16.70
N TRP A 269 20.51 -1.14 -16.11
CA TRP A 269 21.08 -0.37 -15.01
C TRP A 269 21.42 1.06 -15.42
N ARG A 270 21.79 1.31 -16.68
CA ARG A 270 21.99 2.69 -17.18
C ARG A 270 20.72 3.53 -17.07
N GLY A 271 19.54 2.96 -17.30
CA GLY A 271 18.25 3.63 -17.07
C GLY A 271 17.99 3.79 -15.58
N VAL A 272 18.05 2.71 -14.81
CA VAL A 272 17.69 2.74 -13.39
C VAL A 272 18.64 3.61 -12.54
N SER A 273 19.94 3.61 -12.80
CA SER A 273 20.93 4.29 -11.94
C SER A 273 21.00 5.81 -12.14
N ARG A 274 20.53 6.33 -13.27
CA ARG A 274 20.71 7.75 -13.64
C ARG A 274 19.53 8.62 -13.19
N PRO A 275 19.77 9.93 -12.98
CA PRO A 275 18.68 10.86 -12.73
C PRO A 275 17.83 11.03 -13.99
N HIS A 276 16.52 11.21 -13.79
CA HIS A 276 15.54 11.48 -14.83
C HIS A 276 14.63 12.64 -14.44
N ARG A 277 14.12 13.40 -15.41
CA ARG A 277 13.15 14.47 -15.14
C ARG A 277 11.81 13.90 -14.68
N ALA A 278 11.39 12.81 -15.30
CA ALA A 278 10.16 12.10 -14.98
C ALA A 278 10.36 10.59 -15.02
N TYR A 279 9.65 9.89 -14.14
CA TYR A 279 9.71 8.43 -14.05
C TYR A 279 8.35 7.83 -13.71
N ALA A 280 8.21 6.53 -13.96
CA ALA A 280 7.20 5.69 -13.33
C ALA A 280 7.60 4.23 -13.35
N TYR A 281 6.99 3.45 -12.46
CA TYR A 281 7.20 2.01 -12.33
C TYR A 281 5.88 1.32 -12.07
N ASP A 282 5.72 0.09 -12.54
CA ASP A 282 4.62 -0.80 -12.14
C ASP A 282 5.06 -2.28 -12.28
N ILE A 283 4.39 -3.16 -11.56
CA ILE A 283 4.60 -4.61 -11.61
C ILE A 283 3.25 -5.33 -11.57
N GLN A 284 3.07 -6.40 -12.34
CA GLN A 284 1.80 -7.14 -12.37
C GLN A 284 2.02 -8.65 -12.31
N ARG A 285 1.15 -9.36 -11.61
CA ARG A 285 1.24 -10.82 -11.46
C ARG A 285 0.53 -11.53 -12.61
N GLY A 286 1.24 -12.39 -13.32
CA GLY A 286 0.67 -13.31 -14.30
C GLY A 286 -0.02 -14.50 -13.64
N GLY A 287 -0.94 -15.14 -14.37
CA GLY A 287 -1.62 -16.36 -13.91
C GLY A 287 -0.70 -17.59 -13.73
N ASN A 288 0.56 -17.48 -14.14
CA ASN A 288 1.64 -18.44 -13.88
C ASN A 288 2.36 -18.19 -12.55
N GLY A 289 1.94 -17.21 -11.75
CA GLY A 289 2.54 -16.89 -10.46
C GLY A 289 3.87 -16.14 -10.56
N ILE A 290 4.23 -15.62 -11.74
CA ILE A 290 5.38 -14.74 -12.01
C ILE A 290 4.92 -13.29 -12.01
N TRP A 291 5.75 -12.38 -11.51
CA TRP A 291 5.52 -10.94 -11.58
C TRP A 291 6.32 -10.32 -12.71
N TYR A 292 5.74 -9.35 -13.41
CA TYR A 292 6.32 -8.69 -14.57
C TYR A 292 6.42 -7.19 -14.31
N ALA A 293 7.65 -6.69 -14.23
CA ALA A 293 7.96 -5.30 -13.89
C ALA A 293 8.24 -4.47 -15.13
N THR A 294 7.85 -3.20 -15.09
CA THR A 294 8.18 -2.18 -16.08
C THR A 294 8.59 -0.89 -15.39
N GLY A 295 9.71 -0.30 -15.84
CA GLY A 295 10.12 1.06 -15.51
C GLY A 295 10.16 1.92 -16.77
N LEU A 296 9.69 3.17 -16.67
CA LEU A 296 9.68 4.16 -17.75
C LEU A 296 10.32 5.46 -17.29
N PHE A 297 11.17 6.05 -18.14
CA PHE A 297 11.96 7.24 -17.81
C PHE A 297 11.92 8.27 -18.94
N ALA A 298 11.87 9.55 -18.59
CA ALA A 298 11.91 10.67 -19.53
C ALA A 298 12.79 11.82 -19.01
N ASP A 299 13.58 12.42 -19.90
CA ASP A 299 14.57 13.48 -19.60
C ASP A 299 14.20 14.85 -20.18
#